data_AF-A0A060YG07-F1
#
_entry.id   AF-A0A060YG07-F1
#
_cell.length_a   1.000
_cell.length_b   1.000
_cell.length_c   1.000
_cell.angle_alpha   90.00
_cell.angle_beta   90.00
_cell.angle_gamma   90.00
#
_symmetry.space_group_name_H-M   'P 1'
#
loop_
_entity.id
_entity.type
_entity.pdbx_description
1 polymer ?
#
loop_
_entity_poly.entity_id
_entity_poly.type
_entity_poly.pdbx_seq_one_letter_code
_entity_poly.pdbx_strand_id
1 'polypeptide(L)'
;MNVTFEGRNLSFSEDGYQMHPKLVITLLDKQRRWDKVGKWENSSLSMKYHVWPRFELFSDGEAREDDHLSIVTLEEAPFVIVEDVDPLSGTCMRNTVPCRKQLKIL
;
A
#
# COMPACT_ATOMS: atom_id res chain seq x y z
N MET A 1 19.94 17.14 12.51
CA MET A 1 20.39 18.38 11.83
C MET A 1 19.26 18.91 10.96
N ASN A 2 18.73 20.10 11.25
CA ASN A 2 17.62 20.66 10.47
C ASN A 2 18.14 21.32 9.19
N VAL A 3 17.71 20.80 8.04
CA VAL A 3 18.10 21.28 6.72
C VAL A 3 16.86 21.39 5.86
N THR A 4 16.58 22.60 5.38
CA THR A 4 15.48 22.88 4.45
C THR A 4 16.03 23.54 3.21
N PHE A 5 15.71 22.98 2.04
CA PHE A 5 16.17 23.48 0.74
C PHE A 5 15.01 23.44 -0.25
N GLU A 6 14.79 24.53 -0.99
CA GLU A 6 13.70 24.65 -1.98
C GLU A 6 12.31 24.26 -1.42
N GLY A 7 12.04 24.61 -0.16
CA GLY A 7 10.79 24.27 0.51
C GLY A 7 10.63 22.78 0.88
N ARG A 8 11.68 21.97 0.76
CA ARG A 8 11.71 20.55 1.15
C ARG A 8 12.49 20.36 2.44
N ASN A 9 11.98 19.48 3.30
CA ASN A 9 12.70 19.04 4.50
C ASN A 9 13.68 17.91 4.14
N LEU A 10 14.98 18.21 4.21
CA LEU A 10 16.09 17.27 3.97
C LEU A 10 16.87 16.99 5.26
N SER A 11 16.22 17.13 6.40
CA SER A 11 16.87 16.99 7.71
C SER A 11 17.29 15.56 8.00
N PHE A 12 18.35 15.42 8.80
CA PHE A 12 18.95 14.14 9.18
C PHE A 12 18.79 13.84 10.68
N SER A 13 18.64 12.57 11.02
CA SER A 13 18.63 12.03 12.39
C SER A 13 20.03 12.03 13.00
N GLU A 14 20.13 11.71 14.30
CA GLU A 14 21.40 11.70 15.04
C GLU A 14 22.37 10.62 14.56
N ASP A 15 21.86 9.52 14.01
CA ASP A 15 22.61 8.43 13.38
C ASP A 15 23.00 8.72 11.91
N GLY A 16 22.60 9.88 11.37
CA GLY A 16 23.02 10.35 10.04
C GLY A 16 22.13 9.94 8.88
N TYR A 17 20.99 9.27 9.11
CA TYR A 17 20.01 9.00 8.05
C TYR A 17 19.08 10.20 7.80
N GLN A 18 18.44 10.26 6.64
CA GLN A 18 17.42 11.27 6.38
C GLN A 18 16.17 10.97 7.22
N MET A 19 15.62 11.97 7.92
CA MET A 19 14.47 11.77 8.82
C MET A 19 13.16 11.47 8.08
N HIS A 20 12.94 12.11 6.93
CA HIS A 20 11.70 11.98 6.15
C HIS A 20 12.00 11.69 4.67
N PRO A 21 12.60 10.53 4.35
CA PRO A 21 12.95 10.19 2.99
C PRO A 21 11.68 9.87 2.17
N LYS A 22 11.67 10.29 0.91
CA LYS A 22 10.68 9.84 -0.07
C LYS A 22 11.20 8.57 -0.72
N LEU A 23 10.56 7.44 -0.46
CA LEU A 23 10.98 6.15 -0.97
C LEU A 23 10.03 5.65 -2.05
N VAL A 24 10.56 4.85 -2.97
CA VAL A 24 9.80 4.17 -4.01
C VAL A 24 9.93 2.67 -3.77
N ILE A 25 8.80 1.97 -3.76
CA ILE A 25 8.78 0.51 -3.63
C ILE A 25 8.85 -0.08 -5.03
N THR A 26 9.81 -0.95 -5.25
CA THR A 26 10.07 -1.59 -6.54
C THR A 26 9.93 -3.10 -6.44
N LEU A 27 9.30 -3.70 -7.44
CA LEU A 27 9.22 -5.15 -7.61
C LEU A 27 10.03 -5.55 -8.84
N LEU A 28 10.75 -6.67 -8.76
CA LEU A 28 11.35 -7.33 -9.91
C LEU A 28 10.30 -8.21 -10.61
N ASP A 29 10.01 -7.93 -11.88
CA ASP A 29 9.06 -8.72 -12.68
C ASP A 29 9.69 -10.04 -13.21
N LYS A 30 8.85 -10.90 -13.80
CA LYS A 30 9.27 -12.19 -14.41
C LYS A 30 10.28 -11.99 -15.55
N GLN A 31 10.33 -10.81 -16.16
CA GLN A 31 11.28 -10.42 -17.22
C GLN A 31 12.54 -9.76 -16.64
N ARG A 32 12.75 -9.80 -15.31
CA ARG A 32 13.88 -9.20 -14.58
C ARG A 32 13.98 -7.68 -14.74
N ARG A 33 12.84 -6.99 -14.86
CA ARG A 33 12.76 -5.53 -14.88
C ARG A 33 12.17 -5.03 -13.56
N TRP A 34 12.64 -3.88 -13.12
CA TRP A 34 12.11 -3.21 -11.93
C TRP A 34 10.85 -2.41 -12.27
N ASP A 35 9.70 -2.78 -11.73
CA ASP A 35 8.47 -1.98 -11.77
C ASP A 35 8.30 -1.19 -10.46
N LYS A 36 7.80 0.05 -10.56
CA LYS A 36 7.48 0.89 -9.40
C LYS A 36 6.07 0.57 -8.95
N VAL A 37 5.95 -0.11 -7.80
CA VAL A 37 4.67 -0.62 -7.28
C VAL A 37 4.14 0.16 -6.09
N GLY A 38 4.92 1.09 -5.52
CA GLY A 38 4.45 1.94 -4.43
C GLY A 38 5.36 3.11 -4.12
N LYS A 39 4.93 3.95 -3.18
CA LYS A 39 5.65 5.10 -2.66
C LYS A 39 5.44 5.19 -1.15
N TRP A 40 6.48 5.56 -0.43
CA TRP A 40 6.42 5.88 0.98
C TRP A 40 6.87 7.33 1.17
N GLU A 41 5.96 8.16 1.67
CA GLU A 41 6.20 9.58 1.89
C GLU A 41 5.33 10.06 3.06
N ASN A 42 5.86 10.93 3.92
CA ASN A 42 5.12 11.50 5.05
C ASN A 42 4.44 10.44 5.94
N SER A 43 5.17 9.36 6.24
CA SER A 43 4.65 8.23 7.02
C SER A 43 3.43 7.52 6.42
N SER A 44 3.19 7.70 5.12
CA SER A 44 2.07 7.09 4.39
C SER A 44 2.56 6.22 3.26
N LEU A 45 2.01 5.01 3.19
CA LEU A 45 2.27 4.03 2.15
C LEU A 45 1.18 4.10 1.07
N SER A 46 1.58 4.40 -0.17
CA SER A 46 0.68 4.37 -1.33
C SER A 46 1.12 3.28 -2.30
N MET A 47 0.30 2.25 -2.49
CA MET A 47 0.57 1.13 -3.39
C MET A 47 -0.25 1.24 -4.68
N LYS A 48 0.36 0.87 -5.82
CA LYS A 48 -0.28 0.75 -7.15
C LYS A 48 -1.40 -0.31 -7.13
N TYR A 49 -1.25 -1.33 -6.31
CA TYR A 49 -2.21 -2.42 -6.12
C TYR A 49 -2.71 -2.41 -4.67
N HIS A 50 -4.02 -2.49 -4.46
CA HIS A 50 -4.64 -2.39 -3.13
C HIS A 50 -4.38 -3.61 -2.24
N VAL A 51 -4.16 -4.76 -2.87
CA VAL A 51 -3.75 -5.99 -2.21
C VAL A 51 -2.38 -6.35 -2.76
N TRP A 52 -1.45 -6.56 -1.84
CA TRP A 52 -0.09 -6.97 -2.12
C TRP A 52 0.30 -8.13 -1.20
N PRO A 53 1.01 -9.15 -1.68
CA PRO A 53 1.50 -9.32 -3.04
C PRO A 53 0.42 -9.79 -4.02
N ARG A 54 0.39 -9.19 -5.22
CA ARG A 54 -0.50 -9.61 -6.31
C ARG A 54 0.10 -10.72 -7.17
N PHE A 55 1.40 -10.91 -7.09
CA PHE A 55 2.13 -11.97 -7.78
C PHE A 55 2.72 -12.85 -6.70
N GLU A 56 2.69 -14.17 -6.87
CA GLU A 56 3.59 -15.00 -6.08
C GLU A 56 5.02 -14.53 -6.36
N LEU A 57 5.67 -13.98 -5.33
CA LEU A 57 7.01 -13.39 -5.45
C LEU A 57 8.04 -14.43 -5.89
N PHE A 58 7.72 -15.72 -5.73
CA PHE A 58 8.56 -16.86 -6.06
C PHE A 58 7.71 -18.10 -6.47
N SER A 59 6.94 -18.02 -7.56
CA SER A 59 6.38 -19.26 -8.15
C SER A 59 7.47 -19.93 -8.98
N ASP A 60 8.10 -20.95 -8.39
CA ASP A 60 9.02 -21.84 -9.06
C ASP A 60 8.21 -22.74 -10.01
N GLY A 61 8.07 -22.31 -11.27
CA GLY A 61 7.84 -23.23 -12.37
C GLY A 61 6.42 -23.43 -12.92
N GLU A 62 5.37 -22.80 -12.40
CA GLU A 62 4.04 -22.93 -13.01
C GLU A 62 3.36 -21.60 -13.29
N ALA A 63 2.94 -21.43 -14.54
CA ALA A 63 2.06 -20.38 -15.03
C ALA A 63 0.66 -20.53 -14.42
N ARG A 64 0.55 -20.37 -13.10
CA ARG A 64 -0.73 -20.04 -12.48
C ARG A 64 -1.00 -18.59 -12.87
N GLU A 65 -1.99 -18.39 -13.75
CA GLU A 65 -2.46 -17.05 -14.06
C GLU A 65 -2.84 -16.35 -12.75
N ASP A 66 -2.43 -15.10 -12.63
CA ASP A 66 -2.67 -14.24 -11.47
C ASP A 66 -4.16 -13.91 -11.33
N ASP A 67 -4.98 -14.90 -11.01
CA ASP A 67 -6.45 -14.78 -10.96
C ASP A 67 -6.90 -14.21 -9.61
N HIS A 68 -6.46 -12.97 -9.33
CA HIS A 68 -7.07 -12.18 -8.26
C HIS A 68 -8.50 -11.83 -8.67
N LEU A 69 -9.47 -12.43 -8.02
CA LEU A 69 -10.88 -12.15 -8.23
C LEU A 69 -11.26 -10.83 -7.53
N SER A 70 -11.85 -9.92 -8.29
CA SER A 70 -12.47 -8.72 -7.72
C SER A 70 -13.86 -9.07 -7.18
N ILE A 71 -14.03 -9.04 -5.87
CA ILE A 71 -15.28 -9.37 -5.19
C ILE A 71 -16.03 -8.07 -4.84
N VAL A 72 -17.33 -8.04 -5.10
CA VAL A 72 -18.24 -6.97 -4.68
C VAL A 72 -19.29 -7.54 -3.74
N THR A 73 -19.64 -6.77 -2.72
CA THR A 73 -20.59 -7.16 -1.68
C THR A 73 -21.37 -5.95 -1.19
N LEU A 74 -22.52 -6.19 -0.55
CA LEU A 74 -23.32 -5.19 0.14
C LEU A 74 -23.12 -5.34 1.66
N GLU A 75 -23.31 -4.25 2.40
CA GLU A 75 -23.30 -4.27 3.86
C GLU A 75 -24.61 -4.91 4.36
N GLU A 76 -24.49 -6.07 5.02
CA GLU A 76 -25.63 -6.89 5.45
C GLU A 76 -25.27 -7.64 6.75
N ALA A 77 -25.68 -7.10 7.90
CA ALA A 77 -25.49 -7.79 9.17
C ALA A 77 -26.41 -9.03 9.27
N PRO A 78 -25.92 -10.20 9.73
CA PRO A 78 -24.63 -10.44 10.38
C PRO A 78 -23.50 -10.94 9.46
N PHE A 79 -23.72 -10.97 8.14
CA PHE A 79 -22.82 -11.63 7.19
C PHE A 79 -21.66 -10.73 6.74
N VAL A 80 -21.94 -9.46 6.46
CA VAL A 80 -20.98 -8.48 5.96
C VAL A 80 -21.12 -7.21 6.78
N ILE A 81 -20.15 -7.00 7.67
CA ILE A 81 -20.08 -5.86 8.58
C ILE A 81 -18.98 -4.94 8.08
N VAL A 82 -19.33 -3.68 7.80
CA VAL A 82 -18.37 -2.65 7.37
C VAL A 82 -18.11 -1.72 8.55
N GLU A 83 -16.84 -1.54 8.89
CA GLU A 83 -16.39 -0.67 9.97
C GLU A 83 -15.42 0.38 9.43
N ASP A 84 -15.43 1.56 10.05
CA ASP A 84 -14.46 2.61 9.71
C ASP A 84 -13.06 2.24 10.23
N VAL A 85 -12.05 2.62 9.45
CA VAL A 85 -10.64 2.39 9.83
C VAL A 85 -10.27 3.29 11.00
N ASP A 86 -9.52 2.74 11.97
CA ASP A 86 -9.02 3.50 13.10
C ASP A 86 -8.11 4.67 12.63
N PRO A 87 -8.42 5.93 12.99
CA PRO A 87 -7.70 7.10 12.48
C PRO A 87 -6.22 7.16 12.88
N LEU A 88 -5.82 6.51 13.97
CA LEU A 88 -4.45 6.52 14.45
C LEU A 88 -3.57 5.54 13.65
N SER A 89 -4.09 4.35 13.37
CA SER A 89 -3.39 3.31 12.60
C SER A 89 -3.50 3.50 11.10
N GLY A 90 -4.59 4.08 10.61
CA GLY A 90 -4.84 4.29 9.18
C GLY A 90 -4.89 2.99 8.35
N THR A 91 -5.03 1.83 9.00
CA THR A 91 -5.04 0.50 8.37
C THR A 91 -6.06 -0.41 9.04
N CYS A 92 -6.54 -1.42 8.30
CA CYS A 92 -7.46 -2.43 8.83
C CYS A 92 -6.79 -3.22 9.96
N MET A 93 -7.49 -3.41 11.08
CA MET A 93 -6.99 -4.14 12.25
C MET A 93 -7.68 -5.50 12.42
N ARG A 94 -7.00 -6.43 13.11
CA ARG A 94 -7.53 -7.75 13.47
C ARG A 94 -7.90 -8.60 12.24
N ASN A 95 -9.15 -9.05 12.16
CA ASN A 95 -9.67 -9.93 11.11
C ASN A 95 -10.42 -9.14 10.02
N THR A 96 -10.25 -7.81 9.98
CA THR A 96 -10.90 -6.97 8.97
C THR A 96 -10.10 -6.97 7.67
N VAL A 97 -10.80 -6.86 6.55
CA VAL A 97 -10.21 -6.79 5.21
C VAL A 97 -10.45 -5.40 4.62
N PRO A 98 -9.45 -4.80 3.94
CA PRO A 98 -9.62 -3.49 3.32
C PRO A 98 -10.62 -3.57 2.16
N CYS A 99 -11.70 -2.80 2.25
CA CYS A 99 -12.71 -2.66 1.21
C CYS A 99 -12.84 -1.20 0.74
N ARG A 100 -13.49 -0.99 -0.41
CA ARG A 100 -13.73 0.35 -0.98
C ARG A 100 -15.21 0.56 -1.24
N LYS A 101 -15.75 1.64 -0.70
CA LYS A 101 -17.12 2.08 -0.96
C LYS A 101 -17.12 3.08 -2.12
N GLN A 102 -17.76 2.73 -3.23
CA GLN A 102 -17.97 3.65 -4.34
C GLN A 102 -19.12 4.59 -3.97
N LEU A 103 -18.81 5.86 -3.71
CA LEU A 103 -19.82 6.89 -3.47
C LEU A 103 -20.21 7.50 -4.83
N LYS A 104 -21.49 7.40 -5.20
CA LYS A 104 -22.02 8.20 -6.32
C LYS A 104 -22.08 9.65 -5.84
N ILE A 105 -21.25 10.51 -6.41
CA ILE A 105 -21.41 11.95 -6.28
C ILE A 105 -22.58 12.32 -7.20
N LEU A 106 -23.67 12.80 -6.61
CA LEU A 106 -24.84 13.34 -7.31
C LEU A 106 -24.65 14.82 -7.60
#